data_AF-A0A920DUA0-F1
#
_entry.id   AF-A0A920DUA0-F1
#
_cell.length_a   1.000
_cell.length_b   1.000
_cell.length_c   1.000
_cell.angle_alpha   90.00
_cell.angle_beta   90.00
_cell.angle_gamma   90.00
#
_symmetry.space_group_name_H-M   'P 1'
#
loop_
_entity.id
_entity.type
_entity.pdbx_description
1 polymer ?
#
loop_
_entity_poly.entity_id
_entity_poly.type
_entity_poly.pdbx_seq_one_letter_code
_entity_poly.pdbx_strand_id
1 'polypeptide(L)'
;MKKVTLSAKWLGVVFAALFLAACSSNETKEAEAAAAAAAEQAAEQAAAREAEQQAQAAAQEAREAAAADVGTVFYFDLDSSSLTGEARGQVDAHIAALLGNNDSVRLEGHTDERGTREYNLALGERRANAVRDYMVANGVPSYRIETISYGEENPVAYGSGESNWQQNRRVELK
;
A
#
# COMPACT_ATOMS: atom_id res chain seq x y z
N MET A 1 79.69 -64.93 7.59
CA MET A 1 79.25 -63.81 6.71
C MET A 1 77.78 -63.99 6.33
N LYS A 2 76.85 -63.27 6.95
CA LYS A 2 75.50 -63.04 6.42
C LYS A 2 75.10 -61.60 6.77
N LYS A 3 75.12 -60.72 5.77
CA LYS A 3 74.72 -59.31 5.88
C LYS A 3 73.20 -59.24 5.79
N VAL A 4 72.55 -58.68 6.81
CA VAL A 4 71.13 -58.31 6.76
C VAL A 4 71.06 -56.88 6.23
N THR A 5 70.61 -56.71 4.99
CA THR A 5 70.28 -55.40 4.41
C THR A 5 68.80 -55.16 4.59
N LEU A 6 68.45 -54.31 5.57
CA LEU A 6 67.09 -53.85 5.82
C LEU A 6 66.69 -52.88 4.71
N SER A 7 65.66 -53.26 3.95
CA SER A 7 65.21 -52.64 2.72
C SER A 7 64.70 -51.21 2.91
N ALA A 8 65.43 -50.23 2.38
CA ALA A 8 65.08 -48.81 2.25
C ALA A 8 63.84 -48.52 1.36
N LYS A 9 62.99 -49.52 1.07
CA LYS A 9 61.81 -49.40 0.21
C LYS A 9 60.50 -49.10 0.95
N TRP A 10 60.49 -49.21 2.28
CA TRP A 10 59.28 -48.98 3.08
C TRP A 10 59.10 -47.54 3.58
N LEU A 11 60.11 -46.68 3.43
CA LEU A 11 60.02 -45.29 3.88
C LEU A 11 59.29 -44.36 2.87
N GLY A 12 59.27 -44.73 1.59
CA GLY A 12 58.64 -43.91 0.53
C GLY A 12 57.12 -44.04 0.43
N VAL A 13 56.54 -45.17 0.86
CA VAL A 13 55.09 -45.45 0.75
C VAL A 13 54.29 -44.78 1.86
N VAL A 14 54.90 -44.54 3.04
CA VAL A 14 54.23 -43.87 4.16
C VAL A 14 54.11 -42.36 3.94
N PHE A 15 55.03 -41.74 3.20
CA PHE A 15 55.01 -40.29 2.93
C PHE A 15 53.95 -39.89 1.88
N ALA A 16 53.60 -40.78 0.95
CA ALA A 16 52.56 -40.53 -0.07
C ALA A 16 51.12 -40.71 0.46
N ALA A 17 50.92 -41.54 1.48
CA ALA A 17 49.61 -41.75 2.11
C ALA A 17 49.20 -40.60 3.05
N LEU A 18 50.17 -39.85 3.59
CA LEU A 18 49.92 -38.68 4.44
C LEU A 18 49.51 -37.42 3.66
N PHE A 19 49.75 -37.37 2.34
CA PHE A 19 49.33 -36.24 1.49
C PHE A 19 47.88 -36.37 0.97
N LEU A 20 47.34 -37.60 0.88
CA LEU A 20 45.95 -37.83 0.43
C LEU A 20 44.90 -37.58 1.52
N ALA A 21 45.28 -37.62 2.80
CA ALA A 21 44.39 -37.29 3.92
C ALA A 21 44.22 -35.77 4.16
N ALA A 22 45.07 -34.94 3.54
CA ALA A 22 45.08 -33.48 3.72
C ALA A 22 44.14 -32.73 2.75
N CYS A 23 43.60 -33.39 1.73
CA CYS A 23 42.67 -32.77 0.77
C CYS A 23 41.18 -33.01 1.10
N SER A 24 40.84 -33.93 2.01
CA SER A 24 39.44 -34.24 2.36
C SER A 24 38.84 -33.33 3.45
N SER A 25 39.67 -32.66 4.24
CA SER A 25 39.26 -31.79 5.35
C SER A 25 39.09 -30.32 4.94
N ASN A 26 39.54 -29.95 3.74
CA ASN A 26 39.44 -28.60 3.22
C ASN A 26 38.06 -28.32 2.58
N GLU A 27 37.47 -29.31 1.90
CA GLU A 27 36.15 -29.16 1.26
C GLU A 27 35.00 -28.97 2.27
N THR A 28 35.06 -29.62 3.43
CA THR A 28 34.06 -29.44 4.49
C THR A 28 34.16 -28.07 5.16
N LYS A 29 35.38 -27.55 5.35
CA LYS A 29 35.60 -26.21 5.91
C LYS A 29 35.17 -25.10 4.96
N GLU A 30 35.42 -25.27 3.67
CA GLU A 30 34.95 -24.33 2.64
C GLU A 30 33.42 -24.37 2.52
N ALA A 31 32.80 -25.55 2.61
CA ALA A 31 31.34 -25.69 2.63
C ALA A 31 30.70 -25.08 3.89
N GLU A 32 31.30 -25.26 5.07
CA GLU A 32 30.83 -24.64 6.32
C GLU A 32 31.00 -23.12 6.32
N ALA A 33 32.12 -22.60 5.80
CA ALA A 33 32.35 -21.16 5.65
C ALA A 33 31.38 -20.54 4.63
N ALA A 34 31.11 -21.23 3.52
CA ALA A 34 30.11 -20.81 2.54
C ALA A 34 28.69 -20.82 3.13
N ALA A 35 28.36 -21.82 3.96
CA ALA A 35 27.07 -21.90 4.65
C ALA A 35 26.90 -20.78 5.70
N ALA A 36 27.96 -20.46 6.45
CA ALA A 36 27.96 -19.35 7.42
C ALA A 36 27.80 -17.99 6.72
N ALA A 37 28.53 -17.76 5.63
CA ALA A 37 28.40 -16.54 4.83
C ALA A 37 27.00 -16.41 4.19
N ALA A 38 26.43 -17.51 3.71
CA ALA A 38 25.06 -17.52 3.18
C ALA A 38 24.02 -17.25 4.27
N ALA A 39 24.21 -17.74 5.49
CA ALA A 39 23.33 -17.46 6.63
C ALA A 39 23.40 -15.99 7.07
N GLU A 40 24.59 -15.39 7.08
CA GLU A 40 24.79 -13.97 7.37
C GLU A 40 24.14 -13.08 6.30
N GLN A 41 24.35 -13.39 5.02
CA GLN A 41 23.69 -12.69 3.91
C GLN A 41 22.16 -12.83 3.94
N ALA A 42 21.65 -14.01 4.31
CA ALA A 42 20.22 -14.22 4.46
C ALA A 42 19.63 -13.41 5.63
N ALA A 43 20.36 -13.30 6.75
CA ALA A 43 19.95 -12.49 7.89
C ALA A 43 19.95 -10.99 7.55
N GLU A 44 20.96 -10.50 6.83
CA GLU A 44 21.03 -9.11 6.37
C GLU A 44 19.89 -8.79 5.38
N GLN A 45 19.62 -9.69 4.43
CA GLN A 45 18.50 -9.54 3.50
C GLN A 45 17.14 -9.56 4.21
N ALA A 46 16.97 -10.40 5.24
CA ALA A 46 15.75 -10.43 6.04
C ALA A 46 15.55 -9.10 6.79
N ALA A 47 16.59 -8.60 7.47
CA ALA A 47 16.55 -7.31 8.16
C ALA A 47 16.26 -6.14 7.20
N ALA A 48 16.82 -6.16 5.98
CA ALA A 48 16.54 -5.16 4.97
C ALA A 48 15.08 -5.17 4.51
N ARG A 49 14.50 -6.37 4.28
CA ARG A 49 13.08 -6.52 3.91
C ARG A 49 12.14 -6.08 5.02
N GLU A 50 12.46 -6.41 6.27
CA GLU A 50 11.68 -5.96 7.43
C GLU A 50 11.69 -4.44 7.57
N ALA A 51 12.85 -3.80 7.41
CA ALA A 51 12.97 -2.35 7.44
C ALA A 51 12.17 -1.69 6.31
N GLU A 52 12.20 -2.25 5.09
CA GLU A 52 11.40 -1.77 3.97
C GLU A 52 9.90 -1.89 4.25
N GLN A 53 9.45 -3.04 4.77
CA GLN A 53 8.04 -3.26 5.13
C GLN A 53 7.57 -2.28 6.21
N GLN A 54 8.38 -2.04 7.23
CA GLN A 54 8.07 -1.06 8.28
C GLN A 54 7.98 0.36 7.71
N ALA A 55 8.89 0.74 6.82
CA ALA A 55 8.83 2.05 6.16
C ALA A 55 7.58 2.20 5.28
N GLN A 56 7.20 1.16 4.54
CA GLN A 56 5.98 1.15 3.74
C GLN A 56 4.71 1.26 4.60
N ALA A 57 4.66 0.53 5.71
CA ALA A 57 3.55 0.58 6.67
C ALA A 57 3.42 1.97 7.32
N ALA A 58 4.53 2.56 7.78
CA ALA A 58 4.51 3.90 8.35
C ALA A 58 4.09 4.97 7.32
N ALA A 59 4.53 4.82 6.06
CA ALA A 59 4.10 5.70 4.98
C ALA A 59 2.60 5.55 4.68
N GLN A 60 2.04 4.34 4.80
CA GLN A 60 0.61 4.11 4.64
C GLN A 60 -0.20 4.74 5.76
N GLU A 61 0.21 4.55 7.01
CA GLU A 61 -0.43 5.17 8.18
C GLU A 61 -0.45 6.70 8.06
N ALA A 62 0.65 7.31 7.59
CA ALA A 62 0.71 8.75 7.35
C ALA A 62 -0.27 9.22 6.27
N ARG A 63 -0.47 8.45 5.19
CA ARG A 63 -1.45 8.77 4.14
C ARG A 63 -2.88 8.68 4.65
N GLU A 64 -3.20 7.65 5.43
CA GLU A 64 -4.52 7.48 6.05
C GLU A 64 -4.81 8.59 7.06
N ALA A 65 -3.82 8.99 7.86
CA ALA A 65 -3.96 10.12 8.78
C ALA A 65 -4.21 11.45 8.04
N ALA A 66 -3.49 11.70 6.93
CA ALA A 66 -3.71 12.89 6.11
C ALA A 66 -5.11 12.91 5.47
N ALA A 67 -5.60 11.75 5.01
CA ALA A 67 -6.96 11.62 4.49
C ALA A 67 -8.03 11.87 5.58
N ALA A 68 -7.78 11.45 6.82
CA ALA A 68 -8.67 11.70 7.94
C ALA A 68 -8.72 13.19 8.32
N ASP A 69 -7.59 13.91 8.29
CA ASP A 69 -7.48 15.33 8.65
C ASP A 69 -8.29 16.24 7.73
N VAL A 70 -8.31 15.95 6.42
CA VAL A 70 -9.08 16.73 5.44
C VAL A 70 -10.59 16.45 5.47
N GLY A 71 -11.01 15.44 6.23
CA GLY A 71 -12.40 15.00 6.36
C GLY A 71 -12.94 14.25 5.13
N THR A 72 -14.14 13.70 5.25
CA THR A 72 -14.78 12.85 4.22
C THR A 72 -15.95 13.52 3.51
N VAL A 73 -16.08 14.84 3.64
CA VAL A 73 -17.20 15.61 3.07
C VAL A 73 -16.69 16.60 2.04
N PHE A 74 -17.19 16.49 0.81
CA PHE A 74 -16.82 17.33 -0.32
C PHE A 74 -17.98 18.24 -0.69
N TYR A 75 -17.79 19.56 -0.59
CA TYR A 75 -18.86 20.53 -0.84
C TYR A 75 -18.92 21.00 -2.30
N PHE A 76 -20.12 21.39 -2.71
CA PHE A 76 -20.42 21.86 -4.07
C PHE A 76 -21.16 23.19 -4.06
N ASP A 77 -20.94 23.96 -5.12
CA ASP A 77 -21.70 25.17 -5.39
C ASP A 77 -23.17 24.87 -5.75
N LEU A 78 -24.01 25.89 -5.66
CA LEU A 78 -25.40 25.82 -6.08
C LEU A 78 -25.49 25.38 -7.55
N ASP A 79 -26.37 24.41 -7.79
CA ASP A 79 -26.69 23.90 -9.13
C ASP A 79 -25.49 23.33 -9.92
N SER A 80 -24.43 22.96 -9.21
CA SER A 80 -23.19 22.48 -9.80
C SER A 80 -22.84 21.07 -9.33
N SER A 81 -22.27 20.28 -10.24
CA SER A 81 -21.59 19.01 -9.96
C SER A 81 -20.08 19.09 -10.20
N SER A 82 -19.53 20.30 -10.35
CA SER A 82 -18.10 20.49 -10.56
C SER A 82 -17.35 20.52 -9.23
N LEU A 83 -16.25 19.77 -9.13
CA LEU A 83 -15.36 19.82 -7.97
C LEU A 83 -14.63 21.16 -7.92
N THR A 84 -14.70 21.83 -6.77
CA THR A 84 -13.90 23.01 -6.45
C THR A 84 -12.43 22.64 -6.26
N GLY A 85 -11.53 23.62 -6.27
CA GLY A 85 -10.11 23.37 -5.99
C GLY A 85 -9.86 22.78 -4.59
N GLU A 86 -10.64 23.24 -3.61
CA GLU A 86 -10.62 22.71 -2.24
C GLU A 86 -11.09 21.25 -2.20
N ALA A 87 -12.24 20.94 -2.81
CA ALA A 87 -12.77 19.58 -2.87
C ALA A 87 -11.79 18.62 -3.57
N ARG A 88 -11.12 19.06 -4.64
CA ARG A 88 -10.07 18.25 -5.29
C ARG A 88 -8.92 17.94 -4.34
N GLY A 89 -8.42 18.94 -3.62
CA GLY A 89 -7.35 18.73 -2.63
C GLY A 89 -7.73 17.74 -1.53
N GLN A 90 -8.98 17.77 -1.06
CA GLN A 90 -9.48 16.77 -0.11
C GLN A 90 -9.54 15.38 -0.75
N VAL A 91 -10.09 15.26 -1.97
CA VAL A 91 -10.19 13.99 -2.69
C VAL A 91 -8.80 13.40 -3.01
N ASP A 92 -7.80 14.23 -3.32
CA ASP A 92 -6.41 13.81 -3.58
C ASP A 92 -5.79 13.09 -2.38
N ALA A 93 -6.04 13.56 -1.16
CA ALA A 93 -5.57 12.88 0.05
C ALA A 93 -6.20 11.49 0.22
N HIS A 94 -7.51 11.36 -0.06
CA HIS A 94 -8.19 10.05 -0.05
C HIS A 94 -7.69 9.12 -1.15
N ILE A 95 -7.41 9.63 -2.35
CA ILE A 95 -6.80 8.85 -3.44
C ILE A 95 -5.45 8.29 -2.99
N ALA A 96 -4.59 9.11 -2.39
CA ALA A 96 -3.28 8.67 -1.92
C ALA A 96 -3.38 7.54 -0.89
N ALA A 97 -4.32 7.64 0.06
CA ALA A 97 -4.57 6.59 1.04
C ALA A 97 -5.05 5.28 0.38
N LEU A 98 -6.05 5.38 -0.51
CA LEU A 98 -6.64 4.23 -1.20
C LEU A 98 -5.67 3.48 -2.12
N LEU A 99 -4.73 4.19 -2.75
CA LEU A 99 -3.73 3.57 -3.61
C LEU A 99 -2.70 2.72 -2.84
N GLY A 100 -2.53 2.96 -1.54
CA GLY A 100 -1.63 2.17 -0.71
C GLY A 100 -2.31 1.00 0.02
N ASN A 101 -3.62 0.80 -0.15
CA ASN A 101 -4.37 -0.31 0.40
C ASN A 101 -5.37 -0.91 -0.62
N ASN A 102 -6.22 -1.83 -0.18
CA ASN A 102 -7.22 -2.51 -1.04
C ASN A 102 -8.68 -2.19 -0.65
N ASP A 103 -8.90 -1.15 0.15
CA ASP A 103 -10.23 -0.81 0.68
C ASP A 103 -11.19 -0.34 -0.41
N SER A 104 -12.48 -0.60 -0.24
CA SER A 104 -13.51 -0.05 -1.11
C SER A 104 -14.25 1.07 -0.38
N VAL A 105 -14.72 2.06 -1.14
CA VAL A 105 -15.40 3.23 -0.60
C VAL A 105 -16.75 3.42 -1.28
N ARG A 106 -17.67 4.08 -0.58
CA ARG A 106 -18.93 4.54 -1.16
C ARG A 106 -19.00 6.07 -1.14
N LEU A 107 -19.46 6.64 -2.24
CA LEU A 107 -19.71 8.06 -2.41
C LEU A 107 -21.21 8.32 -2.40
N GLU A 108 -21.65 9.10 -1.43
CA GLU A 108 -23.07 9.41 -1.21
C GLU A 108 -23.33 10.88 -1.58
N GLY A 109 -24.11 11.11 -2.64
CA GLY A 109 -24.41 12.45 -3.16
C GLY A 109 -25.70 13.04 -2.62
N HIS A 110 -25.60 14.27 -2.08
CA HIS A 110 -26.69 15.01 -1.45
C HIS A 110 -26.91 16.39 -2.10
N THR A 111 -28.12 16.92 -1.95
CA THR A 111 -28.51 18.25 -2.40
C THR A 111 -29.28 19.00 -1.32
N ASP A 112 -29.44 20.31 -1.49
CA ASP A 112 -30.39 21.09 -0.69
C ASP A 112 -31.83 20.88 -1.17
N GLU A 113 -32.80 21.39 -0.40
CA GLU A 113 -34.25 21.19 -0.57
C GLU A 113 -34.87 21.96 -1.76
N ARG A 114 -34.07 22.70 -2.54
CA ARG A 114 -34.60 23.52 -3.63
C ARG A 114 -34.67 22.70 -4.91
N GLY A 115 -35.83 22.75 -5.57
CA GLY A 115 -36.06 22.04 -6.82
C GLY A 115 -37.06 20.90 -6.64
N THR A 116 -37.16 20.04 -7.65
CA THR A 116 -37.95 18.81 -7.55
C THR A 116 -37.08 17.68 -7.02
N ARG A 117 -37.68 16.77 -6.27
CA ARG A 117 -37.04 15.54 -5.80
C ARG A 117 -36.26 14.78 -6.88
N GLU A 118 -36.85 14.59 -8.07
CA GLU A 118 -36.23 13.86 -9.17
C GLU A 118 -34.99 14.58 -9.70
N TYR A 119 -35.06 15.91 -9.80
CA TYR A 119 -33.92 16.75 -10.17
C TYR A 119 -32.79 16.62 -9.15
N ASN A 120 -33.13 16.69 -7.87
CA ASN A 120 -32.18 16.62 -6.76
C ASN A 120 -31.51 15.24 -6.66
N LEU A 121 -32.26 14.17 -6.90
CA LEU A 121 -31.71 12.83 -7.02
C LEU A 121 -30.69 12.74 -8.18
N ALA A 122 -31.04 13.25 -9.35
CA ALA A 122 -30.14 13.26 -10.50
C ALA A 122 -28.90 14.15 -10.28
N LEU A 123 -29.06 15.30 -9.60
CA LEU A 123 -27.94 16.20 -9.30
C LEU A 123 -26.98 15.59 -8.26
N GLY A 124 -27.51 14.95 -7.20
CA GLY A 124 -26.70 14.22 -6.23
C GLY A 124 -25.92 13.07 -6.89
N GLU A 125 -26.53 12.34 -7.82
CA GLU A 125 -25.86 11.30 -8.60
C GLU A 125 -24.71 11.87 -9.45
N ARG A 126 -24.94 12.99 -10.15
CA ARG A 126 -23.89 13.67 -10.93
C ARG A 126 -22.71 14.11 -10.05
N ARG A 127 -22.97 14.58 -8.82
CA ARG A 127 -21.91 14.97 -7.86
C ARG A 127 -21.08 13.78 -7.39
N ALA A 128 -21.75 12.69 -6.98
CA ALA A 128 -21.05 11.46 -6.57
C ALA A 128 -20.21 10.89 -7.73
N ASN A 129 -20.76 10.89 -8.94
CA ASN A 129 -20.06 10.50 -10.15
C ASN A 129 -18.86 11.41 -10.46
N ALA A 130 -18.97 12.72 -10.25
CA ALA A 130 -17.85 13.64 -10.47
C ALA A 130 -16.66 13.34 -9.53
N VAL A 131 -16.92 13.00 -8.26
CA VAL A 131 -15.87 12.54 -7.33
C VAL A 131 -15.30 11.20 -7.77
N ARG A 132 -16.15 10.21 -8.09
CA ARG A 132 -15.72 8.90 -8.59
C ARG A 132 -14.83 9.03 -9.81
N ASP A 133 -15.28 9.75 -10.82
CA ASP A 133 -14.59 9.87 -12.10
C ASP A 133 -13.23 10.57 -11.92
N TYR A 134 -13.16 11.54 -10.99
CA TYR A 134 -11.89 12.16 -10.59
C TYR A 134 -10.95 11.16 -9.89
N MET A 135 -11.45 10.34 -8.97
CA MET A 135 -10.64 9.28 -8.33
C MET A 135 -10.14 8.24 -9.33
N VAL A 136 -11.00 7.81 -10.26
CA VAL A 136 -10.65 6.85 -11.31
C VAL A 136 -9.61 7.42 -12.26
N ALA A 137 -9.76 8.68 -12.67
CA ALA A 137 -8.77 9.37 -13.50
C ALA A 137 -7.39 9.45 -12.84
N ASN A 138 -7.34 9.41 -11.50
CA ASN A 138 -6.11 9.41 -10.70
C ASN A 138 -5.67 8.01 -10.23
N GLY A 139 -6.25 6.96 -10.81
CA GLY A 139 -5.74 5.59 -10.68
C GLY A 139 -6.46 4.69 -9.68
N VAL A 140 -7.48 5.18 -8.96
CA VAL A 140 -8.30 4.30 -8.12
C VAL A 140 -9.16 3.39 -9.01
N PRO A 141 -9.07 2.06 -8.90
CA PRO A 141 -9.89 1.17 -9.72
C PRO A 141 -11.40 1.40 -9.51
N SER A 142 -12.16 1.53 -10.60
CA SER A 142 -13.59 1.88 -10.52
C SER A 142 -14.44 0.89 -9.72
N TYR A 143 -14.07 -0.40 -9.71
CA TYR A 143 -14.79 -1.44 -8.96
C TYR A 143 -14.66 -1.28 -7.43
N ARG A 144 -13.72 -0.46 -6.94
CA ARG A 144 -13.56 -0.13 -5.51
C ARG A 144 -14.45 1.03 -5.08
N ILE A 145 -15.17 1.67 -6.00
CA ILE A 145 -15.95 2.87 -5.71
C ILE A 145 -17.42 2.62 -6.05
N GLU A 146 -18.26 2.62 -5.02
CA GLU A 146 -19.71 2.63 -5.15
C GLU A 146 -20.23 4.08 -5.14
N THR A 147 -21.28 4.38 -5.90
CA THR A 147 -21.94 5.69 -5.89
C THR A 147 -23.43 5.52 -5.59
N ILE A 148 -23.94 6.29 -4.63
CA ILE A 148 -25.36 6.37 -4.28
C ILE A 148 -25.77 7.84 -4.26
N SER A 149 -27.01 8.15 -4.66
CA SER A 149 -27.58 9.48 -4.44
C SER A 149 -28.79 9.41 -3.51
N TYR A 150 -28.81 10.32 -2.54
CA TYR A 150 -29.97 10.57 -1.70
C TYR A 150 -30.74 11.82 -2.13
N GLY A 151 -30.18 12.64 -3.04
CA GLY A 151 -30.76 13.95 -3.37
C GLY A 151 -30.99 14.78 -2.11
N GLU A 152 -32.22 15.27 -1.94
CA GLU A 152 -32.64 16.07 -0.78
C GLU A 152 -33.18 15.24 0.39
N GLU A 153 -33.28 13.90 0.26
CA GLU A 153 -34.00 13.03 1.19
C GLU A 153 -33.24 12.75 2.51
N ASN A 154 -31.94 13.06 2.55
CA ASN A 154 -31.10 12.84 3.72
C ASN A 154 -30.29 14.11 4.07
N PRO A 155 -30.94 15.16 4.58
CA PRO A 155 -30.31 16.42 4.94
C PRO A 155 -29.52 16.30 6.24
N VAL A 156 -28.36 16.96 6.31
CA VAL A 156 -27.57 17.09 7.55
C VAL A 156 -27.95 18.36 8.31
N ALA A 157 -28.34 19.41 7.59
CA ALA A 157 -28.80 20.68 8.16
C ALA A 157 -30.27 20.90 7.82
N TYR A 158 -31.08 21.15 8.85
CA TYR A 158 -32.53 21.34 8.70
C TYR A 158 -32.90 22.82 8.62
N GLY A 159 -33.85 23.14 7.74
CA GLY A 159 -34.43 24.48 7.58
C GLY A 159 -33.85 25.24 6.39
N SER A 160 -34.54 26.32 6.02
CA SER A 160 -34.22 27.09 4.82
C SER A 160 -33.22 28.21 5.08
N GLY A 161 -32.22 28.34 4.19
CA GLY A 161 -31.23 29.42 4.23
C GLY A 161 -29.86 28.95 3.76
N GLU A 162 -29.02 29.89 3.31
CA GLU A 162 -27.76 29.56 2.64
C GLU A 162 -26.81 28.74 3.53
N SER A 163 -26.78 28.99 4.84
CA SER A 163 -25.97 28.23 5.79
C SER A 163 -26.35 26.75 5.85
N ASN A 164 -27.64 26.41 5.73
CA ASN A 164 -28.12 25.03 5.74
C ASN A 164 -27.97 24.40 4.35
N TRP A 165 -28.31 25.15 3.30
CA TRP A 165 -28.21 24.69 1.93
C TRP A 165 -26.77 24.32 1.56
N GLN A 166 -25.78 25.13 1.93
CA GLN A 166 -24.37 24.84 1.67
C GLN A 166 -23.93 23.52 2.32
N GLN A 167 -24.37 23.23 3.54
CA GLN A 167 -24.06 21.96 4.22
C GLN A 167 -24.72 20.76 3.53
N ASN A 168 -25.90 20.95 2.92
CA ASN A 168 -26.60 19.87 2.23
C ASN A 168 -26.09 19.62 0.81
N ARG A 169 -25.42 20.59 0.18
CA ARG A 169 -24.76 20.42 -1.14
C ARG A 169 -23.40 19.74 -0.99
N ARG A 170 -23.41 18.42 -0.79
CA ARG A 170 -22.19 17.66 -0.49
C ARG A 170 -22.17 16.26 -1.12
N VAL A 171 -20.98 15.68 -1.17
CA VAL A 171 -20.76 14.24 -1.29
C VAL A 171 -20.05 13.77 -0.03
N GLU A 172 -20.50 12.67 0.55
CA GLU A 172 -19.82 11.99 1.66
C GLU A 172 -19.09 10.75 1.16
N LEU A 173 -17.86 10.55 1.64
CA LEU A 173 -17.10 9.32 1.48
C LEU A 173 -17.32 8.42 2.71
N LYS A 174 -17.73 7.18 2.46
CA LYS A 174 -17.99 6.14 3.46
C LYS A 174 -17.09 4.93 3.26
#